data_AF-A0A074LMG9-F1
#
_entry.id   AF-A0A074LMG9-F1
#
_cell.length_a   1.000
_cell.length_b   1.000
_cell.length_c   1.000
_cell.angle_alpha   90.00
_cell.angle_beta   90.00
_cell.angle_gamma   90.00
#
_symmetry.space_group_name_H-M   'P 1'
#
loop_
_entity.id
_entity.type
_entity.pdbx_description
1 polymer ?
#
loop_
_entity_poly.entity_id
_entity_poly.type
_entity_poly.pdbx_seq_one_letter_code
_entity_poly.pdbx_strand_id
1 'polypeptide(L)'
;MENLTFLEKYKRDHTHPMNKFTHAIGIPMIVLSIPVVFWSWKWALALFVVGWIFQFIGHAFEGNPPSFFKNPIYLLVGPLWIVKRVAGFVTGKPLK
;
A
#
# COMPACT_ATOMS: atom_id res chain seq x y z
N MET A 1 11.03 -8.76 -15.75
CA MET A 1 9.89 -9.69 -15.93
C MET A 1 9.23 -9.98 -14.59
N GLU A 2 9.99 -10.32 -13.53
CA GLU A 2 9.41 -10.54 -12.18
C GLU A 2 8.64 -9.34 -11.61
N ASN A 3 9.12 -8.12 -11.85
CA ASN A 3 8.45 -6.87 -11.45
C ASN A 3 7.04 -6.70 -12.06
N LEU A 4 6.84 -7.16 -13.31
CA LEU A 4 5.52 -7.17 -13.93
C LEU A 4 4.64 -8.19 -13.23
N THR A 5 5.17 -9.38 -12.94
CA THR A 5 4.46 -10.45 -12.25
C THR A 5 3.99 -10.05 -10.84
N PHE A 6 4.82 -9.32 -10.09
CA PHE A 6 4.47 -8.80 -8.77
C PHE A 6 3.33 -7.77 -8.83
N LEU A 7 3.39 -6.83 -9.78
CA LEU A 7 2.36 -5.80 -9.94
C LEU A 7 1.05 -6.37 -10.50
N GLU A 8 1.13 -7.34 -11.42
CA GLU A 8 -0.03 -8.06 -11.95
C GLU A 8 -0.75 -8.82 -10.84
N LYS A 9 0.01 -9.54 -10.01
CA LYS A 9 -0.56 -10.23 -8.85
C LYS A 9 -1.17 -9.24 -7.86
N TYR A 10 -0.49 -8.13 -7.56
CA TYR A 10 -1.04 -7.08 -6.71
C TYR A 10 -2.38 -6.57 -7.25
N LYS A 11 -2.46 -6.22 -8.54
CA LYS A 11 -3.70 -5.75 -9.18
C LYS A 11 -4.82 -6.81 -9.14
N ARG A 12 -4.48 -8.08 -9.30
CA ARG A 12 -5.43 -9.20 -9.24
C ARG A 12 -5.93 -9.46 -7.82
N ASP A 13 -5.07 -9.30 -6.82
CA ASP A 13 -5.42 -9.54 -5.43
C ASP A 13 -6.13 -8.31 -4.79
N HIS A 14 -6.23 -7.18 -5.50
CA HIS A 14 -6.86 -5.92 -5.03
C HIS A 14 -7.83 -5.38 -6.09
N THR A 15 -8.97 -6.05 -6.30
CA THR A 15 -9.95 -5.65 -7.31
C THR A 15 -11.08 -4.80 -6.74
N HIS A 16 -11.47 -5.06 -5.49
CA HIS A 16 -12.61 -4.44 -4.83
C HIS A 16 -12.35 -2.93 -4.56
N PRO A 17 -13.34 -2.05 -4.82
CA PRO A 17 -13.15 -0.60 -4.65
C PRO A 17 -12.79 -0.23 -3.20
N MET A 18 -13.40 -0.89 -2.21
CA MET A 18 -13.07 -0.63 -0.80
C MET A 18 -11.65 -1.06 -0.44
N ASN A 19 -11.15 -2.15 -1.03
CA ASN A 19 -9.76 -2.57 -0.82
C ASN A 19 -8.80 -1.50 -1.36
N LYS A 20 -9.01 -1.06 -2.60
CA LYS A 20 -8.20 0.01 -3.23
C LYS A 20 -8.23 1.31 -2.44
N PHE A 21 -9.41 1.73 -1.98
CA PHE A 21 -9.58 2.97 -1.23
C PHE A 21 -8.84 2.93 0.11
N THR A 22 -9.08 1.88 0.90
CA THR A 22 -8.43 1.72 2.20
C THR A 22 -6.91 1.56 2.08
N HIS A 23 -6.40 0.90 1.04
CA HIS A 23 -4.96 0.85 0.75
C HIS A 23 -4.38 2.20 0.31
N ALA A 24 -5.12 2.97 -0.50
CA ALA A 24 -4.69 4.30 -0.91
C ALA A 24 -4.52 5.27 0.27
N ILE A 25 -5.22 5.04 1.38
CA ILE A 25 -5.07 5.79 2.65
C ILE A 25 -4.04 5.12 3.56
N GLY A 26 -4.12 3.81 3.75
CA GLY A 26 -3.30 3.06 4.70
C GLY A 26 -1.82 3.00 4.33
N ILE A 27 -1.48 2.84 3.04
CA ILE A 27 -0.07 2.79 2.60
C ILE A 27 0.65 4.12 2.90
N PRO A 28 0.13 5.32 2.54
CA PRO A 28 0.76 6.57 2.93
C PRO A 28 0.93 6.73 4.44
N MET A 29 -0.05 6.32 5.26
CA MET A 29 0.06 6.39 6.72
C MET A 29 1.24 5.56 7.24
N ILE A 30 1.40 4.32 6.75
CA ILE A 30 2.51 3.45 7.13
C ILE A 30 3.85 4.05 6.64
N VAL A 31 3.91 4.52 5.39
CA VAL A 31 5.14 5.13 4.85
C VAL A 31 5.53 6.39 5.64
N LEU A 32 4.56 7.25 5.98
CA LEU A 32 4.79 8.46 6.79
C LEU A 32 5.18 8.14 8.24
N SER A 33 4.78 7.00 8.80
CA SER A 33 5.19 6.61 10.15
C SER A 33 6.71 6.50 10.30
N ILE A 34 7.43 6.13 9.23
CA ILE A 34 8.88 5.93 9.23
C ILE A 34 9.64 7.22 9.54
N PRO A 35 9.48 8.34 8.80
CA PRO A 35 10.14 9.59 9.15
C PRO A 35 9.59 10.20 10.45
N VAL A 36 8.29 10.02 10.74
CA VAL A 36 7.67 10.58 11.96
C VAL A 36 8.25 9.96 13.24
N VAL A 37 8.80 8.74 13.20
CA VAL A 37 9.38 8.09 14.40
C VAL A 37 10.52 8.91 15.01
N PHE A 38 11.27 9.64 14.20
CA PHE A 38 12.38 10.49 14.64
C PHE A 38 11.90 11.81 15.28
N TRP A 39 10.64 12.20 15.06
CA TRP A 39 10.01 13.37 15.65
C TRP A 39 9.14 13.02 16.87
N SER A 40 8.33 11.97 16.76
CA SER A 40 7.46 11.47 17.83
C SER A 40 7.10 10.01 17.59
N TRP A 41 7.64 9.12 18.42
CA TRP A 41 7.34 7.68 18.35
C TRP A 41 5.85 7.37 18.59
N LYS A 42 5.14 8.17 19.41
CA LYS A 42 3.70 7.99 19.67
C LYS A 42 2.87 8.23 18.40
N TRP A 43 3.18 9.30 17.67
CA TRP A 43 2.50 9.61 16.41
C TRP A 43 2.85 8.61 15.31
N ALA A 44 4.12 8.19 15.24
CA ALA A 44 4.55 7.14 14.32
C ALA A 44 3.80 5.83 14.58
N LEU A 45 3.70 5.41 15.85
CA LEU A 45 2.97 4.20 16.22
C LEU A 45 1.48 4.30 15.87
N ALA A 46 0.84 5.44 16.13
CA ALA A 46 -0.55 5.66 15.77
C ALA A 46 -0.77 5.56 14.25
N LEU A 47 0.06 6.23 13.45
CA LEU A 47 -0.01 6.16 11.98
C LEU A 47 0.21 4.74 11.46
N PHE A 48 1.19 4.02 12.03
CA PHE A 48 1.50 2.65 11.65
C PHE A 48 0.32 1.71 11.94
N VAL A 49 -0.22 1.73 13.16
CA VAL A 49 -1.33 0.86 13.58
C VAL A 49 -2.60 1.18 12.78
N VAL A 50 -2.99 2.45 12.68
CA VAL A 50 -4.20 2.84 11.94
C VAL A 50 -4.04 2.53 10.45
N GLY A 51 -2.87 2.76 9.87
CA GLY A 51 -2.57 2.41 8.48
C GLY A 51 -2.75 0.92 8.20
N TRP A 52 -2.29 0.06 9.11
CA TRP A 52 -2.51 -1.39 9.03
C TRP A 52 -3.98 -1.78 9.17
N ILE A 53 -4.72 -1.16 10.10
CA ILE A 53 -6.17 -1.40 10.26
C ILE A 53 -6.90 -1.13 8.94
N PHE A 54 -6.61 -0.02 8.26
CA PHE A 54 -7.20 0.25 6.94
C PHE A 54 -6.88 -0.85 5.93
N GLN A 55 -5.63 -1.30 5.81
CA GLN A 55 -5.26 -2.36 4.87
C GLN A 55 -5.99 -3.68 5.16
N PHE A 56 -6.09 -4.08 6.43
CA PHE A 56 -6.81 -5.29 6.81
C PHE A 56 -8.32 -5.19 6.57
N ILE A 57 -8.93 -4.02 6.81
CA ILE A 57 -10.34 -3.78 6.45
C ILE A 57 -10.52 -3.99 4.95
N GLY A 58 -9.63 -3.43 4.12
CA GLY A 58 -9.67 -3.62 2.67
C GLY A 58 -9.65 -5.10 2.25
N HIS A 59 -8.75 -5.88 2.84
CA HIS A 59 -8.66 -7.32 2.58
C HIS A 59 -9.86 -8.11 3.11
N ALA A 60 -10.49 -7.67 4.21
CA ALA A 60 -11.74 -8.26 4.69
C ALA A 60 -12.87 -8.11 3.66
N PHE A 61 -12.95 -6.96 2.97
CA PHE A 61 -13.91 -6.77 1.86
C PHE A 61 -13.55 -7.55 0.60
N GLU A 62 -12.26 -7.72 0.30
CA GLU A 62 -11.82 -8.51 -0.87
C GLU A 62 -12.01 -10.02 -0.66
N GLY A 63 -12.01 -10.49 0.60
CA GLY A 63 -12.16 -11.90 0.96
C GLY A 63 -10.89 -12.72 0.77
N ASN A 64 -9.74 -12.08 0.53
CA ASN A 64 -8.44 -12.73 0.40
C ASN A 64 -7.46 -12.25 1.48
N PRO A 65 -6.50 -13.10 1.92
CA PRO A 65 -5.47 -12.66 2.82
C PRO A 65 -4.45 -11.76 2.10
N PRO A 66 -3.84 -10.80 2.80
CA PRO A 66 -2.75 -9.99 2.27
C PRO A 66 -1.62 -10.82 1.65
N SER A 67 -1.17 -10.44 0.45
CA SER A 67 -0.19 -11.21 -0.32
C SER A 67 1.19 -11.29 0.36
N PHE A 68 1.51 -10.36 1.26
CA PHE A 68 2.78 -10.37 1.99
C PHE A 68 2.92 -11.53 2.98
N PHE A 69 1.82 -12.14 3.41
CA PHE A 69 1.87 -13.38 4.20
C PHE A 69 2.52 -14.53 3.44
N LYS A 70 2.48 -14.50 2.10
CA LYS A 70 3.13 -15.50 1.24
C LYS A 70 4.57 -15.12 0.91
N ASN A 71 4.86 -13.83 0.76
CA ASN A 71 6.21 -13.33 0.48
C ASN A 71 6.32 -11.85 0.92
N PRO A 72 7.22 -11.51 1.85
CA PRO A 72 7.39 -10.14 2.35
C PRO A 72 7.65 -9.08 1.27
N ILE A 73 8.15 -9.46 0.09
CA ILE A 73 8.40 -8.51 -1.02
C ILE A 73 7.13 -7.75 -1.45
N TYR A 74 5.94 -8.32 -1.24
CA TYR A 74 4.67 -7.64 -1.56
C TYR A 74 4.43 -6.38 -0.72
N LEU A 75 5.13 -6.22 0.43
CA LEU A 75 5.11 -4.96 1.20
C LEU A 75 5.70 -3.79 0.42
N LEU A 76 6.63 -4.04 -0.52
CA LEU A 76 7.27 -3.01 -1.34
C LEU A 76 6.46 -2.65 -2.59
N VAL A 77 5.62 -3.57 -3.07
CA VAL A 77 4.84 -3.40 -4.30
C VAL A 77 3.77 -2.32 -4.15
N GLY A 78 3.10 -2.27 -2.98
CA GLY A 78 2.09 -1.24 -2.68
C GLY A 78 2.65 0.19 -2.69
N PRO A 79 3.73 0.50 -1.95
CA PRO A 79 4.43 1.79 -2.00
C PRO A 79 4.90 2.15 -3.42
N LEU A 80 5.48 1.20 -4.16
CA LEU A 80 5.92 1.43 -5.54
C LEU A 80 4.76 1.86 -6.45
N TRP A 81 3.58 1.25 -6.29
CA TRP A 81 2.37 1.62 -7.03
C TRP A 81 1.94 3.07 -6.74
N ILE A 82 1.99 3.50 -5.48
CA ILE A 82 1.67 4.90 -5.11
C ILE A 82 2.68 5.86 -5.72
N VAL A 83 3.98 5.57 -5.62
CA VAL A 83 5.03 6.41 -6.23
C VAL A 83 4.80 6.57 -7.73
N LYS A 84 4.53 5.46 -8.44
CA LYS A 84 4.21 5.52 -9.88
C LYS A 84 2.97 6.37 -10.17
N ARG A 85 1.93 6.25 -9.34
CA ARG A 85 0.68 7.01 -9.51
C ARG A 85 0.88 8.51 -9.27
N VAL A 86 1.59 8.88 -8.21
CA VAL A 86 1.92 10.27 -7.88
C VAL A 86 2.83 10.87 -8.96
N ALA A 87 3.89 10.17 -9.34
CA ALA A 87 4.79 10.64 -10.39
C ALA A 87 4.07 10.76 -11.75
N GLY A 88 3.16 9.86 -12.08
CA GLY A 88 2.34 9.98 -13.29
C GLY A 88 1.39 11.18 -13.27
N PHE A 89 0.82 11.50 -12.09
CA PHE A 89 0.02 12.70 -11.90
C PHE A 89 0.85 13.98 -12.05
N VAL A 90 2.04 14.03 -11.43
CA VAL A 90 2.95 15.20 -11.50
C VAL A 90 3.49 15.42 -12.92
N THR A 91 3.81 14.35 -13.65
CA THR A 91 4.41 14.44 -15.00
C THR A 91 3.37 14.56 -16.12
N GLY A 92 2.08 14.46 -15.80
CA GLY A 92 0.99 14.43 -16.79
C GLY A 92 1.01 13.18 -17.71
N LYS A 93 1.85 12.18 -17.41
CA LYS A 93 1.98 10.95 -18.21
C LYS A 93 1.83 9.73 -17.31
N PRO A 94 0.92 8.79 -17.63
CA PRO A 94 0.83 7.54 -16.87
C PRO A 94 2.15 6.75 -17.01
N LEU A 95 2.82 6.52 -15.88
CA LEU A 95 4.03 5.69 -15.84
C LEU A 95 3.62 4.22 -15.89
N LYS A 96 4.09 3.49 -16.92
CA LYS A 96 3.82 2.07 -17.13
C LYS A 96 4.50 1.20 -16.05
#